data_AF-C1F8H0-F1
#
_entry.id   AF-C1F8H0-F1
#
_cell.length_a   1.000
_cell.length_b   1.000
_cell.length_c   1.000
_cell.angle_alpha   90.00
_cell.angle_beta   90.00
_cell.angle_gamma   90.00
#
_symmetry.space_group_name_H-M   'P 1'
#
loop_
_entity.id
_entity.type
_entity.pdbx_description
1 polymer ?
#
loop_
_entity_poly.entity_id
_entity_poly.type
_entity_poly.pdbx_seq_one_letter_code
_entity_poly.pdbx_strand_id
1 'polypeptide(L)'
;MKIQFNTLATASLALALAAGVSYAQEVHIPFSQLPPAVQQAVQQQKSHGATVRGYVSDRENGRTEYEVETIRHGMTRDISIDAAGHVLEVEQQVPLSQVPAAAKAAIQKGAAGGHLIRVEKVTSSMSSEVAYEAGIRAHGRYHEVRVHPDGSPAPESD
;
A
#
# COMPACT_ATOMS: atom_id res chain seq x y z
N MET A 1 16.60 65.80 -12.42
CA MET A 1 17.44 65.14 -11.39
C MET A 1 17.47 63.66 -11.73
N LYS A 2 18.63 63.16 -12.20
CA LYS A 2 18.89 61.77 -12.54
C LYS A 2 19.29 61.03 -11.27
N ILE A 3 18.85 59.78 -11.08
CA ILE A 3 19.71 58.73 -10.52
C ILE A 3 19.38 57.41 -11.23
N GLN A 4 20.37 56.91 -11.97
CA GLN A 4 20.44 55.54 -12.52
C GLN A 4 21.14 54.65 -11.50
N PHE A 5 20.77 53.37 -11.43
CA PHE A 5 21.62 52.33 -10.89
C PHE A 5 21.64 51.15 -11.87
N ASN A 6 22.82 50.86 -12.42
CA ASN A 6 23.15 49.60 -13.10
C ASN A 6 23.80 48.68 -12.06
N THR A 7 23.40 47.41 -12.01
CA THR A 7 24.18 46.36 -11.35
C THR A 7 24.13 45.06 -12.14
N LEU A 8 25.25 44.35 -12.05
CA LEU A 8 25.75 43.28 -12.92
C LEU A 8 24.90 42.01 -12.98
N ALA A 9 25.12 41.28 -14.07
CA ALA A 9 24.66 39.92 -14.34
C ALA A 9 25.26 38.87 -13.38
N THR A 10 24.44 37.88 -13.01
CA THR A 10 24.88 36.53 -12.65
C THR A 10 24.03 35.52 -13.42
N ALA A 11 24.66 34.84 -14.38
CA ALA A 11 24.12 33.65 -14.99
C ALA A 11 24.36 32.48 -14.03
N SER A 12 23.29 31.98 -13.40
CA SER A 12 23.33 30.72 -12.68
C SER A 12 22.71 29.65 -13.56
N LEU A 13 23.57 28.86 -14.21
CA LEU A 13 23.21 27.59 -14.82
C LEU A 13 22.84 26.61 -13.69
N ALA A 14 21.56 26.53 -13.35
CA ALA A 14 21.05 25.51 -12.46
C ALA A 14 20.96 24.20 -13.24
N LEU A 15 21.94 23.32 -13.03
CA LEU A 15 21.91 21.94 -13.46
C LEU A 15 20.79 21.23 -12.69
N ALA A 16 19.62 21.08 -13.31
CA ALA A 16 18.51 20.32 -12.77
C ALA A 16 18.89 18.83 -12.75
N LEU A 17 19.39 18.36 -11.61
CA LEU A 17 19.42 16.94 -11.26
C LEU A 17 17.97 16.47 -11.14
N ALA A 18 17.43 15.91 -12.22
CA ALA A 18 16.20 15.14 -12.17
C ALA A 18 16.49 13.85 -11.38
N ALA A 19 16.36 13.90 -10.06
CA ALA A 19 16.19 12.71 -9.25
C ALA A 19 14.88 12.06 -9.71
N GLY A 20 14.99 10.97 -10.47
CA GLY A 20 13.84 10.19 -10.88
C GLY A 20 13.15 9.64 -9.65
N VAL A 21 12.07 10.29 -9.21
CA VAL A 21 11.10 9.66 -8.32
C VAL A 21 10.43 8.59 -9.17
N SER A 22 10.94 7.36 -9.07
CA SER A 22 10.26 6.21 -9.63
C SER A 22 9.04 6.00 -8.73
N TYR A 23 7.89 6.52 -9.15
CA TYR A 23 6.63 6.04 -8.60
C TYR A 23 6.56 4.56 -8.95
N ALA A 24 6.57 3.68 -7.95
CA ALA A 24 6.20 2.29 -8.13
C ALA A 24 4.81 2.31 -8.80
N GLN A 25 4.78 1.86 -10.05
CA GLN A 25 3.55 1.85 -10.83
C GLN A 25 3.07 0.40 -10.79
N GLU A 26 2.06 0.14 -9.98
CA GLU A 26 1.35 -1.14 -9.97
C GLU A 26 0.95 -1.50 -11.41
N VAL A 27 1.46 -2.63 -11.92
CA VAL A 27 1.14 -3.11 -13.26
C VAL A 27 0.22 -4.30 -13.15
N HIS A 28 -1.04 -4.14 -13.57
CA HIS A 28 -1.93 -5.29 -13.73
C HIS A 28 -1.38 -6.23 -14.81
N ILE A 29 -1.25 -7.50 -14.47
CA ILE A 29 -0.72 -8.54 -15.36
C ILE A 29 -1.70 -9.70 -15.53
N PRO A 30 -1.69 -10.40 -16.68
CA PRO A 30 -2.46 -11.63 -16.82
C PRO A 30 -1.83 -12.77 -16.00
N PHE A 31 -2.65 -13.74 -15.59
CA PHE A 31 -2.20 -14.93 -14.85
C PHE A 31 -0.98 -15.63 -15.48
N SER A 32 -0.90 -15.66 -16.82
CA SER A 32 0.18 -16.31 -17.55
C SER A 32 1.55 -15.62 -17.40
N GLN A 33 1.60 -14.38 -16.90
CA GLN A 33 2.84 -13.66 -16.61
C GLN A 33 3.32 -13.86 -15.17
N LEU A 34 2.52 -14.49 -14.31
CA LEU A 34 2.96 -14.86 -12.96
C LEU A 34 4.00 -15.98 -13.03
N PRO A 35 5.02 -15.98 -12.17
CA PRO A 35 5.92 -17.10 -12.01
C PRO A 35 5.16 -18.39 -11.65
N PRO A 36 5.64 -19.58 -12.05
CA PRO A 36 4.95 -20.84 -11.77
C PRO A 36 4.63 -21.06 -10.28
N ALA A 37 5.50 -20.63 -9.37
CA ALA A 37 5.27 -20.75 -7.94
C ALA A 37 4.15 -19.82 -7.45
N VAL A 38 4.08 -18.59 -7.96
CA VAL A 38 2.97 -17.67 -7.70
C VAL A 38 1.66 -18.20 -8.28
N GLN A 39 1.70 -18.79 -9.47
CA GLN A 39 0.52 -19.46 -10.04
C GLN A 39 0.01 -20.58 -9.14
N GLN A 40 0.90 -21.38 -8.52
CA GLN A 40 0.51 -22.41 -7.55
C GLN A 40 -0.13 -21.80 -6.30
N ALA A 41 0.45 -20.73 -5.76
CA ALA A 41 -0.13 -20.01 -4.62
C ALA A 41 -1.54 -19.48 -4.94
N VAL A 42 -1.77 -18.92 -6.12
CA VAL A 42 -3.10 -18.50 -6.60
C VAL A 42 -4.09 -19.68 -6.61
N GLN A 43 -3.69 -20.85 -7.12
CA GLN A 43 -4.57 -22.03 -7.13
C GLN A 43 -4.90 -22.52 -5.72
N GLN A 44 -3.95 -22.41 -4.78
CA GLN A 44 -4.20 -22.73 -3.38
C GLN A 44 -5.19 -21.75 -2.72
N GLN A 45 -5.13 -20.46 -3.02
CA GLN A 45 -6.14 -19.52 -2.54
C GLN A 45 -7.54 -19.87 -3.08
N LYS A 46 -7.64 -20.23 -4.36
CA LYS A 46 -8.90 -20.68 -4.97
C LYS A 46 -9.45 -21.95 -4.31
N SER A 47 -8.61 -22.93 -4.01
CA SER A 47 -9.05 -24.16 -3.33
C SER A 47 -9.54 -23.90 -1.91
N HIS A 48 -9.11 -22.81 -1.27
CA HIS A 48 -9.62 -22.32 0.01
C HIS A 48 -10.87 -21.41 -0.09
N GLY A 49 -11.51 -21.38 -1.27
CA GLY A 49 -12.77 -20.67 -1.51
C GLY A 49 -12.62 -19.18 -1.85
N ALA A 50 -11.42 -18.71 -2.19
CA ALA A 50 -11.22 -17.35 -2.63
C ALA A 50 -11.61 -17.17 -4.11
N THR A 51 -12.27 -16.05 -4.43
CA THR A 51 -12.51 -15.60 -5.81
C THR A 51 -11.43 -14.61 -6.19
N VAL A 52 -10.63 -14.91 -7.22
CA VAL A 52 -9.56 -14.00 -7.68
C VAL A 52 -10.15 -12.86 -8.52
N ARG A 53 -9.67 -11.65 -8.27
CA ARG A 53 -10.11 -10.41 -8.92
C ARG A 53 -9.11 -9.88 -9.95
N GLY A 54 -7.83 -10.02 -9.66
CA GLY A 54 -6.77 -9.45 -10.46
C GLY A 54 -5.41 -9.98 -10.01
N TYR A 55 -4.39 -9.56 -10.75
CA TYR A 55 -3.00 -9.76 -10.41
C TYR A 55 -2.25 -8.49 -10.70
N VAL A 56 -1.37 -8.10 -9.80
CA VAL A 56 -0.49 -6.94 -9.96
C VAL A 56 0.95 -7.42 -9.81
N SER A 57 1.83 -6.88 -10.63
CA SER A 57 3.27 -6.93 -10.38
C SER A 57 3.70 -5.55 -9.92
N ASP A 58 4.39 -5.52 -8.79
CA ASP A 58 4.96 -4.29 -8.27
C ASP A 58 6.44 -4.46 -7.91
N ARG A 59 7.12 -3.32 -7.77
CA ARG A 59 8.48 -3.25 -7.25
C ARG A 59 8.49 -2.50 -5.93
N GLU A 60 8.53 -3.27 -4.85
CA GLU A 60 8.68 -2.74 -3.49
C GLU A 60 10.13 -2.96 -3.02
N ASN A 61 10.76 -1.92 -2.46
CA ASN A 61 12.14 -1.96 -1.96
C ASN A 61 13.18 -2.64 -2.89
N GLY A 62 13.02 -2.44 -4.21
CA GLY A 62 13.89 -3.02 -5.25
C GLY A 62 13.67 -4.51 -5.53
N ARG A 63 12.71 -5.15 -4.85
CA ARG A 63 12.26 -6.53 -5.06
C ARG A 63 10.99 -6.52 -5.91
N THR A 64 10.82 -7.51 -6.77
CA THR A 64 9.55 -7.69 -7.48
C THR A 64 8.64 -8.56 -6.63
N GLU A 65 7.45 -8.04 -6.36
CA GLU A 65 6.39 -8.72 -5.65
C GLU A 65 5.18 -8.87 -6.58
N TYR A 66 4.40 -9.91 -6.33
CA TYR A 66 3.19 -10.21 -7.07
C TYR A 66 2.02 -10.18 -6.11
N GLU A 67 1.07 -9.29 -6.36
CA GLU A 67 -0.15 -9.24 -5.58
C GLU A 67 -1.24 -10.05 -6.26
N VAL A 68 -1.96 -10.83 -5.46
CA VAL A 68 -3.15 -11.55 -5.86
C VAL A 68 -4.35 -10.97 -5.12
N GLU A 69 -5.10 -10.13 -5.82
CA GLU A 69 -6.35 -9.57 -5.31
C GLU A 69 -7.43 -10.65 -5.27
N THR A 70 -8.07 -10.84 -4.12
CA THR A 70 -9.09 -11.86 -3.92
C THR A 70 -10.29 -11.37 -3.11
N ILE A 71 -11.40 -12.10 -3.20
CA ILE A 71 -12.55 -11.96 -2.31
C ILE A 71 -12.76 -13.30 -1.60
N ARG A 72 -12.88 -13.25 -0.27
CA ARG A 72 -13.24 -14.42 0.54
C ARG A 72 -14.28 -14.03 1.59
N HIS A 73 -15.39 -14.77 1.64
CA HIS A 73 -16.53 -14.46 2.51
C HIS A 73 -17.06 -13.03 2.35
N GLY A 74 -17.02 -12.49 1.13
CA GLY A 74 -17.50 -11.13 0.83
C GLY A 74 -16.55 -10.00 1.23
N MET A 75 -15.36 -10.30 1.75
CA MET A 75 -14.33 -9.32 2.10
C MET A 75 -13.17 -9.40 1.10
N THR A 76 -12.61 -8.26 0.71
CA THR A 76 -11.41 -8.22 -0.14
C THR A 76 -10.18 -8.65 0.65
N ARG A 77 -9.22 -9.22 -0.08
CA ARG A 77 -7.92 -9.62 0.43
C ARG A 77 -6.88 -9.48 -0.67
N ASP A 78 -5.85 -8.71 -0.39
CA ASP A 78 -4.70 -8.54 -1.26
C ASP A 78 -3.54 -9.32 -0.65
N ILE A 79 -2.90 -10.16 -1.46
CA ILE A 79 -1.92 -11.14 -1.01
C ILE A 79 -0.64 -10.93 -1.79
N SER A 80 0.35 -10.32 -1.14
CA SER A 80 1.67 -10.07 -1.69
C SER A 80 2.52 -11.33 -1.60
N ILE A 81 3.10 -11.73 -2.73
CA ILE A 81 3.79 -13.01 -2.90
C ILE A 81 5.12 -12.75 -3.60
N ASP A 82 6.20 -13.36 -3.10
CA ASP A 82 7.50 -13.29 -3.77
C ASP A 82 7.55 -14.15 -5.06
N ALA A 83 8.60 -14.00 -5.86
CA ALA A 83 8.74 -14.78 -7.09
C ALA A 83 8.84 -16.31 -6.85
N ALA A 84 9.16 -16.73 -5.62
CA ALA A 84 9.24 -18.12 -5.20
C ALA A 84 7.90 -18.68 -4.67
N GLY A 85 6.83 -17.88 -4.67
CA GLY A 85 5.49 -18.28 -4.24
C GLY A 85 5.25 -18.18 -2.73
N HIS A 86 6.16 -17.59 -1.95
CA HIS A 86 5.94 -17.36 -0.52
C HIS A 86 5.08 -16.14 -0.29
N VAL A 87 4.08 -16.27 0.58
CA VAL A 87 3.27 -15.13 1.02
C VAL A 87 4.11 -14.23 1.91
N LEU A 88 4.24 -12.98 1.52
CA LEU A 88 4.96 -11.93 2.24
C LEU A 88 4.00 -11.19 3.16
N GLU A 89 2.85 -10.78 2.61
CA GLU A 89 1.84 -10.01 3.32
C GLU A 89 0.44 -10.43 2.90
N VAL A 90 -0.51 -10.25 3.83
CA VAL A 90 -1.94 -10.32 3.54
C VAL A 90 -2.58 -9.07 4.13
N GLU A 91 -3.19 -8.28 3.25
CA GLU A 91 -4.08 -7.21 3.64
C GLU A 91 -5.51 -7.71 3.52
N GLN A 92 -6.20 -7.91 4.63
CA GLN A 92 -7.56 -8.44 4.64
C GLN A 92 -8.54 -7.38 5.12
N GLN A 93 -9.53 -7.06 4.30
CA GLN A 93 -10.62 -6.21 4.72
C GLN A 93 -11.34 -6.79 5.94
N VAL A 94 -11.50 -5.96 6.97
CA VAL A 94 -12.22 -6.28 8.19
C VAL A 94 -13.24 -5.18 8.50
N PRO A 95 -14.40 -5.51 9.08
CA PRO A 95 -15.28 -4.48 9.59
C PRO A 95 -14.61 -3.77 10.77
N LEU A 96 -14.83 -2.46 10.90
CA LEU A 96 -14.29 -1.64 12.00
C LEU A 96 -14.68 -2.20 13.40
N SER A 97 -15.75 -2.99 13.50
CA SER A 97 -16.16 -3.68 14.73
C SER A 97 -15.24 -4.82 15.16
N GLN A 98 -14.42 -5.37 14.26
CA GLN A 98 -13.42 -6.41 14.56
C GLN A 98 -12.04 -5.84 14.92
N VAL A 99 -11.86 -4.53 14.78
CA VAL A 99 -10.60 -3.86 15.12
C VAL A 99 -10.50 -3.69 16.65
N PRO A 100 -9.34 -3.98 17.27
CA PRO A 100 -9.08 -3.73 18.69
C PRO A 100 -9.45 -2.30 19.10
N ALA A 101 -9.95 -2.13 20.32
CA ALA A 101 -10.52 -0.86 20.76
C ALA A 101 -9.54 0.33 20.64
N ALA A 102 -8.26 0.11 20.97
CA ALA A 102 -7.24 1.15 20.91
C ALA A 102 -6.89 1.53 19.44
N ALA A 103 -6.65 0.54 18.59
CA ALA A 103 -6.48 0.74 17.14
C ALA A 103 -7.69 1.43 16.50
N LYS A 104 -8.91 0.99 16.84
CA LYS A 104 -10.16 1.61 16.38
C LYS A 104 -10.25 3.08 16.77
N ALA A 105 -9.92 3.42 18.02
CA ALA A 105 -9.92 4.81 18.48
C ALA A 105 -8.89 5.66 17.72
N ALA A 106 -7.69 5.11 17.47
CA ALA A 106 -6.66 5.79 16.69
C ALA A 106 -7.08 6.01 15.23
N ILE A 107 -7.67 5.00 14.57
CA ILE A 107 -8.23 5.09 13.22
C ILE A 107 -9.34 6.13 13.16
N GLN A 108 -10.28 6.13 14.10
CA GLN A 108 -11.38 7.10 14.14
C GLN A 108 -10.87 8.53 14.34
N LYS A 109 -9.82 8.71 15.14
CA LYS A 109 -9.15 10.00 15.30
C LYS A 109 -8.44 10.43 14.01
N GLY A 110 -7.75 9.53 13.33
CA GLY A 110 -7.08 9.79 12.07
C GLY A 110 -8.06 10.11 10.93
N ALA A 111 -9.24 9.50 10.94
CA ALA A 111 -10.32 9.76 9.99
C ALA A 111 -11.10 11.06 10.28
N ALA A 112 -10.76 11.82 11.33
CA ALA A 112 -11.47 13.05 11.67
C ALA A 112 -11.39 14.07 10.52
N GLY A 113 -12.55 14.49 10.01
CA GLY A 113 -12.63 15.40 8.85
C GLY A 113 -12.58 14.69 7.48
N GLY A 114 -12.55 13.36 7.46
CA GLY A 114 -12.63 12.55 6.25
C GLY A 114 -13.71 11.46 6.33
N HIS A 115 -13.77 10.66 5.27
CA HIS A 115 -14.61 9.47 5.19
C HIS A 115 -13.71 8.23 5.20
N LEU A 116 -13.95 7.34 6.16
CA LEU A 116 -13.34 6.02 6.19
C LEU A 116 -13.88 5.19 5.02
N ILE A 117 -12.98 4.71 4.16
CA ILE A 117 -13.31 3.97 2.95
C ILE A 117 -13.24 2.46 3.20
N ARG A 118 -12.12 2.01 3.78
CA ARG A 118 -11.83 0.61 4.08
C ARG A 118 -10.99 0.52 5.34
N VAL A 119 -11.03 -0.66 5.96
CA VAL A 119 -10.09 -1.04 7.01
C VAL A 119 -9.57 -2.43 6.68
N GLU A 120 -8.26 -2.58 6.60
CA GLU A 120 -7.59 -3.86 6.53
C GLU A 120 -6.95 -4.25 7.85
N LYS A 121 -6.95 -5.55 8.13
CA LYS A 121 -5.97 -6.16 9.01
C LYS A 121 -4.82 -6.61 8.13
N VAL A 122 -3.63 -6.14 8.44
CA VAL A 122 -2.41 -6.47 7.72
C VAL A 122 -1.59 -7.45 8.55
N THR A 123 -1.15 -8.54 7.93
CA THR A 123 -0.26 -9.53 8.54
C THR A 123 0.96 -9.74 7.66
N SER A 124 2.12 -9.33 8.15
CA SER A 124 3.39 -9.49 7.44
C SER A 124 4.15 -10.70 7.98
N SER A 125 4.49 -11.63 7.10
CA SER A 125 5.33 -12.79 7.43
C SER A 125 6.80 -12.38 7.59
N MET A 126 7.19 -11.24 7.04
CA MET A 126 8.56 -10.71 7.09
C MET A 126 8.90 -10.14 8.46
N SER A 127 8.01 -9.29 9.01
CA SER A 127 8.19 -8.66 10.33
C SER A 127 7.48 -9.41 11.46
N SER A 128 6.67 -10.43 11.16
CA SER A 128 5.75 -11.07 12.12
C SER A 128 4.80 -10.07 12.79
N GLU A 129 4.51 -8.98 12.09
CA GLU A 129 3.69 -7.88 12.58
C GLU A 129 2.21 -8.09 12.25
N VAL A 130 1.36 -7.58 13.14
CA VAL A 130 -0.05 -7.32 12.85
C VAL A 130 -0.26 -5.81 12.91
N ALA A 131 -0.82 -5.24 11.86
CA ALA A 131 -1.26 -3.85 11.81
C ALA A 131 -2.73 -3.78 11.37
N TYR A 132 -3.32 -2.61 11.57
CA TYR A 132 -4.61 -2.24 10.98
C TYR A 132 -4.41 -0.97 10.17
N GLU A 133 -4.82 -1.03 8.91
CA GLU A 133 -4.71 0.07 7.98
C GLU A 133 -6.09 0.59 7.62
N ALA A 134 -6.23 1.91 7.56
CA ALA A 134 -7.49 2.57 7.28
C ALA A 134 -7.31 3.58 6.15
N GLY A 135 -7.90 3.28 5.00
CA GLY A 135 -8.00 4.20 3.88
C GLY A 135 -9.04 5.29 4.14
N ILE A 136 -8.62 6.55 4.06
CA ILE A 136 -9.44 7.73 4.37
C ILE A 136 -9.45 8.68 3.17
N ARG A 137 -10.64 9.14 2.78
CA ARG A 137 -10.82 10.20 1.78
C ARG A 137 -11.20 11.51 2.45
N ALA A 138 -10.36 12.53 2.32
CA ALA A 138 -10.60 13.87 2.84
C ALA A 138 -10.23 14.92 1.79
N HIS A 139 -11.09 15.91 1.57
CA HIS A 139 -10.85 17.00 0.60
C HIS A 139 -10.43 16.51 -0.81
N GLY A 140 -11.03 15.42 -1.28
CA GLY A 140 -10.72 14.82 -2.58
C GLY A 140 -9.41 14.03 -2.64
N ARG A 141 -8.62 13.98 -1.55
CA ARG A 141 -7.38 13.22 -1.44
C ARG A 141 -7.59 11.95 -0.63
N TYR A 142 -6.87 10.91 -1.01
CA TYR A 142 -6.78 9.66 -0.27
C TYR A 142 -5.52 9.69 0.61
N HIS A 143 -5.61 9.13 1.81
CA HIS A 143 -4.49 8.89 2.71
C HIS A 143 -4.80 7.70 3.60
N GLU A 144 -3.78 7.07 4.16
CA GLU A 144 -3.91 5.93 5.06
C GLU A 144 -3.50 6.29 6.49
N VAL A 145 -4.10 5.56 7.43
CA VAL A 145 -3.70 5.52 8.84
C VAL A 145 -3.42 4.07 9.17
N ARG A 146 -2.17 3.77 9.51
CA ARG A 146 -1.71 2.43 9.91
C ARG A 146 -1.31 2.41 11.37
N VAL A 147 -1.87 1.46 12.12
CA VAL A 147 -1.67 1.36 13.57
C VAL A 147 -1.53 -0.09 14.01
N HIS A 148 -0.73 -0.32 15.05
CA HIS A 148 -0.69 -1.59 15.76
C HIS A 148 -1.99 -1.83 16.55
N PRO A 149 -2.25 -3.07 17.03
CA PRO A 149 -3.44 -3.40 17.82
C PRO A 149 -3.65 -2.52 19.07
N ASP A 150 -2.57 -2.00 19.65
CA ASP A 150 -2.59 -1.11 20.81
C ASP A 150 -2.84 0.37 20.47
N GLY A 151 -3.01 0.70 19.18
CA GLY A 151 -3.28 2.05 18.68
C GLY A 151 -2.04 2.93 18.49
N SER A 152 -0.83 2.40 18.71
CA SER A 152 0.39 3.09 18.32
C SER A 152 0.57 3.10 16.78
N PRO A 153 1.23 4.11 16.20
CA PRO A 153 1.51 4.12 14.76
C PRO A 153 2.34 2.90 14.35
N ALA A 154 1.99 2.28 13.23
CA ALA A 154 2.75 1.20 12.61
C ALA A 154 3.42 1.72 11.32
N PRO A 155 4.67 1.32 11.03
CA PRO A 155 5.31 1.64 9.76
C PRO A 155 4.64 0.87 8.61
N GLU A 156 4.89 1.30 7.38
CA GLU A 156 4.66 0.42 6.23
C GLU A 156 5.58 -0.80 6.30
N SER A 157 5.14 -1.89 5.70
CA SER A 157 5.88 -3.14 5.66
C SER A 157 7.02 -3.02 4.63
N ASP A 158 8.27 -3.24 5.06
CA ASP A 158 9.46 -3.22 4.20
C ASP A 158 9.64 -4.48 3.30
#